data_AF-A0A5C5SC83-F1
#
_entry.id   AF-A0A5C5SC83-F1
#
_cell.length_a   1.000
_cell.length_b   1.000
_cell.length_c   1.000
_cell.angle_alpha   90.00
_cell.angle_beta   90.00
_cell.angle_gamma   90.00
#
_symmetry.space_group_name_H-M   'P 1'
#
loop_
_entity.id
_entity.type
_entity.pdbx_description
1 polymer ?
#
loop_
_entity_poly.entity_id
_entity_poly.type
_entity_poly.pdbx_seq_one_letter_code
_entity_poly.pdbx_strand_id
1 'polypeptide(L)'
;MPPNTKKVLSVVEPAAIAGPGRNTVIRIAGLSKRFLTDRGEFEALRGIDLAIGGGEFVCLLGASGCGKTTLLRILAGLDRHTDGVVEIRAARSGEPLTSVVFQEHSIFPWMTVWDNVAYGLRARRLDKATVRERVDFFVHKVGLTSFARSLPHQLSGGMKQRVSIARAFANDPEILLMDEPFSALDEQNRAILQEELLRIWSDTRKTVVFITHSIDEAVFLADRVVVLGGPPGHVVMDARVPFARPRNAYELRALPEFGALVADFGAHIKAGMNGQR
;
A
#
# COMPACT_ATOMS: atom_id res chain seq x y z
N MET A 1 33.26 -5.89 26.60
CA MET A 1 33.50 -5.72 25.15
C MET A 1 32.17 -5.37 24.50
N PRO A 2 32.00 -4.18 23.90
CA PRO A 2 30.77 -3.88 23.19
C PRO A 2 30.68 -4.77 21.93
N PRO A 3 29.51 -5.31 21.59
CA PRO A 3 29.34 -6.07 20.36
C PRO A 3 29.53 -5.15 19.15
N ASN A 4 30.22 -5.71 18.16
CA ASN A 4 30.74 -5.06 16.97
C ASN A 4 29.61 -4.50 16.07
N THR A 5 29.37 -3.18 16.14
CA THR A 5 28.34 -2.44 15.39
C THR A 5 28.51 -2.48 13.86
N LYS A 6 29.62 -3.02 13.34
CA LYS A 6 29.91 -3.07 11.90
C LYS A 6 29.21 -4.19 11.11
N LYS A 7 28.53 -5.13 11.77
CA LYS A 7 27.85 -6.26 11.09
C LYS A 7 26.33 -6.06 10.88
N VAL A 8 25.74 -4.99 11.41
CA VAL A 8 24.30 -4.71 11.28
C VAL A 8 23.98 -3.87 10.03
N LEU A 9 24.98 -3.18 9.46
CA LEU A 9 24.83 -2.29 8.31
C LEU A 9 24.74 -3.00 6.93
N SER A 10 24.66 -4.34 6.88
CA SER A 10 24.64 -5.08 5.61
C SER A 10 23.37 -5.91 5.36
N VAL A 11 22.30 -5.70 6.13
CA VAL A 11 21.04 -6.46 5.96
C VAL A 11 20.19 -5.89 4.83
N VAL A 12 20.41 -4.62 4.47
CA VAL A 12 19.63 -3.89 3.48
C VAL A 12 20.51 -3.53 2.31
N GLU A 13 20.23 -4.08 1.13
CA GLU A 13 20.76 -3.52 -0.10
C GLU A 13 19.96 -2.24 -0.40
N PRO A 14 20.62 -1.07 -0.48
CA PRO A 14 19.95 0.13 -0.96
C PRO A 14 19.43 -0.19 -2.37
N ALA A 15 18.13 -0.05 -2.55
CA ALA A 15 17.60 -0.07 -3.90
C ALA A 15 18.18 1.17 -4.57
N ALA A 16 19.09 0.99 -5.53
CA ALA A 16 19.45 2.07 -6.43
C ALA A 16 18.14 2.69 -6.94
N ILE A 17 18.06 4.01 -7.02
CA ILE A 17 16.97 4.69 -7.75
C ILE A 17 17.03 4.12 -9.16
N ALA A 18 16.26 3.07 -9.40
CA ALA A 18 16.43 2.25 -10.58
C ALA A 18 15.98 3.14 -11.73
N GLY A 19 16.94 3.56 -12.55
CA GLY A 19 16.63 4.13 -13.86
C GLY A 19 15.63 3.21 -14.57
N PRO A 20 14.73 3.76 -15.39
CA PRO A 20 13.55 3.05 -15.86
C PRO A 20 13.92 1.69 -16.46
N GLY A 21 13.67 0.63 -15.69
CA GLY A 21 13.76 -0.73 -16.18
C GLY A 21 12.62 -0.96 -17.15
N ARG A 22 12.75 -1.96 -18.03
CA ARG A 22 11.68 -2.32 -18.99
C ARG A 22 10.32 -2.66 -18.33
N ASN A 23 10.29 -2.87 -17.01
CA ASN A 23 9.10 -3.22 -16.23
C ASN A 23 8.63 -2.11 -15.26
N THR A 24 9.08 -0.86 -15.38
CA THR A 24 8.60 0.23 -14.51
C THR A 24 7.18 0.64 -14.88
N VAL A 25 6.25 0.55 -13.92
CA VAL A 25 4.83 0.91 -14.09
C VAL A 25 4.48 2.27 -13.48
N ILE A 26 5.20 2.70 -12.43
CA ILE A 26 5.08 4.05 -11.87
C ILE A 26 6.47 4.69 -11.87
N ARG A 27 6.58 5.88 -12.46
CA ARG A 27 7.77 6.72 -12.43
C ARG A 27 7.41 8.10 -11.90
N ILE A 28 8.13 8.53 -10.88
CA ILE A 28 8.04 9.84 -10.25
C ILE A 28 9.41 10.49 -10.37
N ALA A 29 9.47 11.71 -10.91
CA ALA A 29 10.70 12.46 -11.05
C ALA A 29 10.52 13.89 -10.53
N GLY A 30 11.28 14.25 -9.50
CA GLY A 30 11.29 15.58 -8.89
C GLY A 30 9.92 16.08 -8.42
N LEU A 31 9.03 15.18 -7.97
CA LEU A 31 7.66 15.56 -7.65
C LEU A 31 7.58 16.41 -6.38
N SER A 32 6.93 17.57 -6.51
CA SER A 32 6.63 18.47 -5.39
C SER A 32 5.15 18.79 -5.33
N LYS A 33 4.63 18.99 -4.12
CA LYS A 33 3.26 19.40 -3.87
C LYS A 33 3.23 20.52 -2.84
N ARG A 34 2.68 21.66 -3.25
CA ARG A 34 2.44 22.83 -2.43
C ARG A 34 0.93 23.07 -2.33
N PHE A 35 0.46 23.37 -1.12
CA PHE A 35 -0.92 23.75 -0.83
C PHE A 35 -0.97 25.22 -0.46
N LEU A 36 -1.96 25.93 -0.98
CA LEU A 36 -2.28 27.27 -0.52
C LEU A 36 -3.20 27.16 0.69
N THR A 37 -2.80 27.75 1.80
CA THR A 37 -3.57 27.80 3.04
C THR A 37 -3.74 29.24 3.48
N ASP A 38 -4.67 29.50 4.41
CA ASP A 38 -4.85 30.84 4.99
C ASP A 38 -3.60 31.38 5.70
N ARG A 39 -2.66 30.49 6.06
CA ARG A 39 -1.37 30.82 6.71
C ARG A 39 -0.21 30.94 5.71
N GLY A 40 -0.48 30.86 4.41
CA GLY A 40 0.52 30.88 3.34
C GLY A 40 0.68 29.54 2.63
N GLU A 41 1.77 29.40 1.89
CA GLU A 41 2.09 28.19 1.13
C GLU A 41 2.66 27.10 2.05
N PHE A 42 2.06 25.92 2.03
CA PHE A 42 2.53 24.73 2.75
C PHE A 42 3.06 23.70 1.76
N GLU A 43 4.37 23.43 1.80
CA GLU A 43 5.00 22.40 0.98
C GLU A 43 4.83 21.02 1.66
N ALA A 44 3.99 20.17 1.06
CA ALA A 44 3.71 18.83 1.57
C ALA A 44 4.71 17.78 1.08
N LEU A 45 5.17 17.91 -0.17
CA LEU A 45 6.14 17.01 -0.80
C LEU A 45 7.19 17.84 -1.53
N ARG A 46 8.46 17.42 -1.44
CA ARG A 46 9.60 18.09 -2.08
C ARG A 46 10.45 17.08 -2.83
N GLY A 47 10.52 17.22 -4.16
CA GLY A 47 11.48 16.52 -5.00
C GLY A 47 11.46 15.00 -4.85
N ILE A 48 10.28 14.37 -4.81
CA ILE A 48 10.17 12.92 -4.72
C ILE A 48 10.61 12.28 -6.03
N ASP A 49 11.61 11.41 -5.94
CA ASP A 49 12.05 10.51 -7.01
C ASP A 49 11.75 9.07 -6.62
N LEU A 50 10.98 8.36 -7.44
CA LEU A 50 10.57 6.99 -7.16
C LEU A 50 10.25 6.23 -8.44
N ALA A 51 10.67 4.96 -8.52
CA ALA A 51 10.31 4.06 -9.60
C ALA A 51 9.82 2.72 -9.04
N ILE A 52 8.64 2.28 -9.45
CA ILE A 52 7.99 1.04 -8.99
C ILE A 52 7.81 0.08 -10.17
N GLY A 53 8.18 -1.17 -9.97
CA GLY A 53 8.06 -2.24 -10.95
C GLY A 53 6.65 -2.85 -11.02
N GLY A 54 6.32 -3.42 -12.17
CA GLY A 54 5.12 -4.25 -12.35
C GLY A 54 5.15 -5.47 -11.43
N GLY A 55 4.07 -5.70 -10.67
CA GLY A 55 3.92 -6.81 -9.74
C GLY A 55 4.69 -6.69 -8.42
N GLU A 56 5.23 -5.51 -8.11
CA GLU A 56 5.95 -5.25 -6.86
C GLU A 56 4.98 -4.86 -5.73
N PHE A 57 5.21 -5.34 -4.50
CA PHE A 57 4.55 -4.83 -3.31
C PHE A 57 5.45 -3.81 -2.60
N VAL A 58 5.16 -2.51 -2.79
CA VAL A 58 5.92 -1.41 -2.19
C VAL A 58 5.17 -0.83 -1.00
N CYS A 59 5.84 -0.74 0.16
CA CYS A 59 5.31 -0.04 1.33
C CYS A 59 5.93 1.35 1.47
N LEU A 60 5.09 2.38 1.57
CA LEU A 60 5.47 3.74 1.95
C LEU A 60 5.33 3.87 3.47
N LEU A 61 6.47 4.07 4.14
CA LEU A 61 6.57 4.14 5.60
C LEU A 61 7.01 5.55 6.02
N GLY A 62 6.52 6.06 7.14
CA GLY A 62 6.95 7.36 7.66
C GLY A 62 6.03 7.93 8.72
N ALA A 63 6.47 8.98 9.40
CA ALA A 63 5.72 9.63 10.46
C ALA A 63 4.38 10.23 9.96
N SER A 64 3.47 10.52 10.89
CA SER A 64 2.24 11.26 10.54
C SER A 64 2.60 12.63 9.97
N GLY A 65 1.92 13.05 8.90
CA GLY A 65 2.15 14.34 8.26
C GLY A 65 3.33 14.44 7.29
N CYS A 66 4.11 13.37 7.04
CA CYS A 66 5.21 13.41 6.07
C CYS A 66 4.79 13.36 4.59
N GLY A 67 3.48 13.40 4.29
CA GLY A 67 2.98 13.48 2.92
C GLY A 67 2.65 12.16 2.22
N LYS A 68 2.67 11.01 2.91
CA LYS A 68 2.30 9.69 2.34
C LYS A 68 0.93 9.71 1.64
N THR A 69 -0.13 10.09 2.36
CA THR A 69 -1.49 10.20 1.80
C THR A 69 -1.56 11.17 0.63
N THR A 70 -0.84 12.30 0.70
CA THR A 70 -0.75 13.25 -0.43
C THR A 70 -0.14 12.59 -1.66
N LEU A 71 0.95 11.84 -1.51
CA LEU A 71 1.59 11.11 -2.60
C LEU A 71 0.65 10.07 -3.21
N LEU A 72 -0.02 9.27 -2.37
CA LEU A 72 -0.99 8.27 -2.85
C LEU A 72 -2.17 8.89 -3.58
N ARG A 73 -2.70 10.02 -3.09
CA ARG A 73 -3.80 10.74 -3.77
C ARG A 73 -3.37 11.26 -5.14
N ILE A 74 -2.13 11.72 -5.30
CA ILE A 74 -1.59 12.11 -6.60
C ILE A 74 -1.48 10.88 -7.53
N LEU A 75 -0.97 9.75 -7.03
CA LEU A 75 -0.91 8.50 -7.80
C LEU A 75 -2.30 7.98 -8.20
N ALA A 76 -3.32 8.20 -7.37
CA ALA A 76 -4.70 7.86 -7.66
C ALA A 76 -5.40 8.83 -8.63
N GLY A 77 -4.75 9.93 -9.02
CA GLY A 77 -5.35 11.00 -9.82
C GLY A 77 -6.39 11.84 -9.06
N LEU A 78 -6.41 11.77 -7.73
CA LEU A 78 -7.34 12.49 -6.86
C LEU A 78 -6.82 13.86 -6.41
N ASP A 79 -5.55 14.15 -6.67
CA ASP A 79 -4.94 15.46 -6.47
C ASP A 79 -3.88 15.72 -7.55
N ARG A 80 -3.57 16.99 -7.82
CA ARG A 80 -2.54 17.41 -8.79
C ARG A 80 -1.25 17.73 -8.06
N HIS A 81 -0.11 17.35 -8.62
CA HIS A 81 1.20 17.83 -8.17
C HIS A 81 1.44 19.28 -8.63
N THR A 82 2.37 19.96 -7.98
CA THR A 82 2.75 21.34 -8.34
C THR A 82 3.89 21.35 -9.35
N ASP A 83 4.91 20.52 -9.12
CA ASP A 83 6.09 20.42 -9.96
C ASP A 83 6.50 18.94 -10.14
N GLY A 84 7.36 18.68 -11.12
CA GLY A 84 7.87 17.34 -11.43
C GLY A 84 6.99 16.57 -12.41
N VAL A 85 7.21 15.26 -12.48
CA VAL A 85 6.52 14.37 -13.42
C VAL A 85 6.05 13.10 -12.72
N VAL A 86 4.81 12.69 -13.01
CA VAL A 86 4.25 11.38 -12.65
C VAL A 86 3.81 10.67 -13.91
N GLU A 87 4.43 9.53 -14.19
CA GLU A 87 4.07 8.65 -15.29
C GLU A 87 3.58 7.31 -14.73
N ILE A 88 2.35 6.94 -15.09
CA ILE A 88 1.79 5.63 -14.74
C ILE A 88 1.47 4.92 -16.04
N ARG A 89 2.08 3.74 -16.25
CA ARG A 89 1.90 2.93 -17.45
C ARG A 89 0.94 1.78 -17.15
N ALA A 90 -0.10 1.69 -17.97
CA ALA A 90 -0.89 0.48 -18.10
C ALA A 90 -0.10 -0.54 -18.91
N ALA A 91 0.16 -1.71 -18.34
CA ALA A 91 0.60 -2.91 -19.04
C ALA A 91 -0.54 -3.57 -19.83
N ARG A 92 -1.82 -3.32 -19.49
CA ARG A 92 -2.99 -3.94 -20.15
C ARG A 92 -4.06 -2.90 -20.53
N SER A 93 -4.52 -2.94 -21.79
CA SER A 93 -5.60 -2.07 -22.25
C SER A 93 -6.97 -2.53 -21.74
N GLY A 94 -7.79 -1.62 -21.20
CA GLY A 94 -9.20 -1.87 -20.87
C GLY A 94 -9.50 -2.20 -19.40
N GLU A 95 -8.47 -2.38 -18.57
CA GLU A 95 -8.57 -2.48 -17.12
C GLU A 95 -8.44 -1.09 -16.46
N PRO A 96 -8.99 -0.91 -15.23
CA PRO A 96 -8.76 0.31 -14.46
C PRO A 96 -7.27 0.41 -14.12
N LEU A 97 -6.68 1.58 -14.37
CA LEU A 97 -5.27 1.80 -14.05
C LEU A 97 -5.01 1.62 -12.55
N THR A 98 -5.89 2.17 -11.72
CA THR A 98 -5.75 2.18 -10.26
C THR A 98 -7.07 1.85 -9.56
N SER A 99 -7.01 1.05 -8.49
CA SER A 99 -8.06 1.02 -7.45
C SER A 99 -7.48 1.53 -6.13
N VAL A 100 -8.31 2.19 -5.32
CA VAL A 100 -7.89 2.73 -4.01
C VAL A 100 -8.66 2.07 -2.87
N VAL A 101 -7.95 1.72 -1.81
CA VAL A 101 -8.51 1.29 -0.51
C VAL A 101 -8.10 2.32 0.53
N PHE A 102 -9.06 3.09 1.04
CA PHE A 102 -8.82 4.06 2.12
C PHE A 102 -9.02 3.44 3.51
N GLN A 103 -8.46 4.10 4.51
CA GLN A 103 -8.64 3.81 5.93
C GLN A 103 -10.12 3.84 6.35
N GLU A 104 -10.89 4.82 5.89
CA GLU A 104 -12.33 4.86 6.15
C GLU A 104 -13.04 3.82 5.27
N HIS A 105 -13.84 2.95 5.90
CA HIS A 105 -14.59 1.87 5.25
C HIS A 105 -15.48 2.42 4.12
N SER A 106 -14.92 2.50 2.92
CA SER A 106 -15.56 3.18 1.79
C SER A 106 -16.60 2.30 1.09
N ILE A 107 -17.31 1.45 1.83
CA ILE A 107 -18.33 0.53 1.28
C ILE A 107 -19.72 1.17 1.32
N PHE A 108 -20.53 0.90 0.30
CA PHE A 108 -21.87 1.46 0.17
C PHE A 108 -22.80 0.85 1.22
N PRO A 109 -23.37 1.65 2.15
CA PRO A 109 -24.13 1.14 3.29
C PRO A 109 -25.47 0.52 2.90
N TRP A 110 -25.97 0.83 1.70
CA TRP A 110 -27.23 0.31 1.14
C TRP A 110 -27.05 -0.87 0.17
N MET A 111 -25.82 -1.33 -0.06
CA MET A 111 -25.53 -2.48 -0.93
C MET A 111 -25.11 -3.69 -0.09
N THR A 112 -25.46 -4.89 -0.53
CA THR A 112 -24.96 -6.13 0.11
C THR A 112 -23.44 -6.25 -0.04
N VAL A 113 -22.81 -7.19 0.68
CA VAL A 113 -21.40 -7.56 0.47
C VAL A 113 -21.13 -7.85 -1.00
N TRP A 114 -21.97 -8.69 -1.61
CA TRP A 114 -21.84 -9.08 -3.01
C TRP A 114 -21.98 -7.87 -3.95
N ASP A 115 -23.00 -7.03 -3.74
CA ASP A 115 -23.25 -5.85 -4.58
C ASP A 115 -22.15 -4.79 -4.44
N ASN A 116 -21.57 -4.65 -3.24
CA ASN A 116 -20.41 -3.79 -3.01
C ASN A 116 -19.23 -4.23 -3.88
N VAL A 117 -18.89 -5.51 -3.87
CA VAL A 117 -17.78 -6.07 -4.67
C VAL A 117 -18.09 -5.99 -6.17
N ALA A 118 -19.35 -6.19 -6.56
CA ALA A 118 -19.79 -6.14 -7.95
C ALA A 118 -19.86 -4.72 -8.56
N TYR A 119 -19.87 -3.67 -7.73
CA TYR A 119 -20.16 -2.31 -8.16
C TYR A 119 -19.28 -1.83 -9.32
N GLY A 120 -17.95 -1.92 -9.17
CA GLY A 120 -17.00 -1.45 -10.19
C GLY A 120 -17.11 -2.21 -11.51
N LEU A 121 -17.35 -3.51 -11.44
CA LEU A 121 -17.52 -4.38 -12.61
C LEU A 121 -18.81 -4.06 -13.37
N ARG A 122 -19.91 -3.81 -12.65
CA ARG A 122 -21.19 -3.37 -13.22
C ARG A 122 -21.09 -1.98 -13.84
N ALA A 123 -20.41 -1.04 -13.18
CA ALA A 123 -20.18 0.31 -13.70
C ALA A 123 -19.43 0.30 -15.04
N ARG A 124 -18.51 -0.66 -15.22
CA ARG A 124 -17.78 -0.92 -16.47
C ARG A 124 -18.58 -1.71 -17.51
N ARG A 125 -19.83 -2.07 -17.21
CA ARG A 125 -20.75 -2.80 -18.10
C ARG A 125 -20.20 -4.16 -18.56
N LEU A 126 -19.44 -4.85 -17.71
CA LEU A 126 -19.06 -6.24 -17.96
C LEU A 126 -20.31 -7.15 -17.99
N ASP A 127 -20.21 -8.29 -18.67
CA ASP A 127 -21.32 -9.23 -18.75
C ASP A 127 -21.62 -9.87 -17.38
N LYS A 128 -22.86 -10.32 -17.22
CA LYS A 128 -23.36 -10.82 -15.92
C LYS A 128 -22.63 -12.08 -15.45
N ALA A 129 -22.15 -12.92 -16.36
CA ALA A 129 -21.47 -14.17 -16.01
C ALA A 129 -20.08 -13.86 -15.45
N THR A 130 -19.30 -13.01 -16.13
CA THR A 130 -17.99 -12.54 -15.65
C THR A 130 -18.11 -11.77 -14.33
N VAL A 131 -19.12 -10.91 -14.18
CA VAL A 131 -19.35 -10.23 -12.89
C VAL A 131 -19.57 -11.26 -11.79
N ARG A 132 -20.44 -12.25 -12.00
CA ARG A 132 -20.74 -13.26 -10.99
C ARG A 132 -19.52 -14.08 -10.62
N GLU A 133 -18.81 -14.62 -11.61
CA GLU A 133 -17.61 -15.43 -11.39
C GLU A 133 -16.56 -14.66 -10.59
N ARG A 134 -16.24 -13.43 -10.98
CA ARG A 134 -15.23 -12.61 -10.29
C ARG A 134 -15.66 -12.25 -8.87
N VAL A 135 -16.92 -11.83 -8.69
CA VAL A 135 -17.41 -11.43 -7.37
C VAL A 135 -17.44 -12.63 -6.43
N ASP A 136 -17.97 -13.76 -6.87
CA ASP A 136 -18.04 -14.99 -6.07
C ASP A 136 -16.63 -15.47 -5.70
N PHE A 137 -15.67 -15.41 -6.64
CA PHE A 137 -14.26 -15.71 -6.37
C PHE A 137 -13.68 -14.83 -5.26
N PHE A 138 -13.82 -13.51 -5.34
CA PHE A 138 -13.22 -12.61 -4.34
C PHE A 138 -13.96 -12.64 -3.00
N VAL A 139 -15.29 -12.77 -2.99
CA VAL A 139 -16.09 -12.94 -1.76
C VAL A 139 -15.69 -14.25 -1.06
N HIS A 140 -15.44 -15.32 -1.81
CA HIS A 140 -14.92 -16.58 -1.27
C HIS A 140 -13.50 -16.42 -0.71
N LYS A 141 -12.59 -15.79 -1.46
CA LYS A 141 -11.19 -15.58 -1.05
C LYS A 141 -11.08 -14.78 0.25
N VAL A 142 -11.94 -13.79 0.47
CA VAL A 142 -11.95 -13.05 1.75
C VAL A 142 -12.77 -13.72 2.86
N GLY A 143 -13.28 -14.93 2.63
CA GLY A 143 -14.01 -15.71 3.64
C GLY A 143 -15.38 -15.13 4.00
N LEU A 144 -16.03 -14.39 3.08
CA LEU A 144 -17.33 -13.74 3.32
C LEU A 144 -18.50 -14.40 2.58
N THR A 145 -18.33 -15.63 2.06
CA THR A 145 -19.38 -16.36 1.33
C THR A 145 -20.71 -16.41 2.09
N SER A 146 -20.69 -16.74 3.38
CA SER A 146 -21.90 -16.83 4.22
C SER A 146 -22.56 -15.46 4.49
N PHE A 147 -21.83 -14.37 4.25
CA PHE A 147 -22.28 -12.99 4.44
C PHE A 147 -22.51 -12.25 3.13
N ALA A 148 -22.48 -12.95 1.98
CA ALA A 148 -22.60 -12.33 0.66
C ALA A 148 -23.86 -11.45 0.52
N ARG A 149 -24.95 -11.80 1.20
CA ARG A 149 -26.22 -11.05 1.19
C ARG A 149 -26.39 -10.06 2.34
N SER A 150 -25.44 -10.01 3.27
CA SER A 150 -25.51 -9.11 4.42
C SER A 150 -25.23 -7.66 4.00
N LEU A 151 -25.86 -6.72 4.69
CA LEU A 151 -25.60 -5.29 4.56
C LEU A 151 -24.49 -4.84 5.52
N PRO A 152 -23.75 -3.76 5.22
CA PRO A 152 -22.62 -3.30 6.04
C PRO A 152 -22.90 -3.11 7.53
N HIS A 153 -24.10 -2.67 7.92
CA HIS A 153 -24.45 -2.50 9.33
C HIS A 153 -24.50 -3.83 10.11
N GLN A 154 -24.56 -4.97 9.43
CA GLN A 154 -24.55 -6.32 10.01
C GLN A 154 -23.14 -6.92 10.11
N LEU A 155 -22.11 -6.18 9.68
CA LEU A 155 -20.73 -6.65 9.58
C LEU A 155 -19.86 -6.02 10.68
N SER A 156 -18.89 -6.79 11.19
CA SER A 156 -17.81 -6.25 12.02
C SER A 156 -16.90 -5.32 11.20
N GLY A 157 -16.07 -4.50 11.88
CA GLY A 157 -15.10 -3.63 11.20
C GLY A 157 -14.15 -4.41 10.27
N GLY A 158 -13.57 -5.51 10.78
CA GLY A 158 -12.73 -6.39 9.97
C GLY A 158 -13.44 -6.97 8.75
N MET A 159 -14.72 -7.36 8.88
CA MET A 159 -15.52 -7.82 7.74
C MET A 159 -15.75 -6.71 6.72
N LYS A 160 -16.08 -5.49 7.15
CA LYS A 160 -16.20 -4.33 6.24
C LYS A 160 -14.91 -4.07 5.49
N GLN A 161 -13.76 -4.23 6.14
CA GLN A 161 -12.46 -4.07 5.51
C GLN A 161 -12.19 -5.15 4.46
N ARG A 162 -12.54 -6.41 4.75
CA ARG A 162 -12.50 -7.51 3.77
C ARG A 162 -13.35 -7.21 2.53
N VAL A 163 -14.54 -6.62 2.70
CA VAL A 163 -15.38 -6.19 1.57
C VAL A 163 -14.67 -5.11 0.74
N SER A 164 -14.05 -4.12 1.39
CA SER A 164 -13.31 -3.05 0.70
C SER A 164 -12.16 -3.59 -0.14
N ILE A 165 -11.37 -4.51 0.44
CA ILE A 165 -10.26 -5.20 -0.23
C ILE A 165 -10.79 -6.05 -1.40
N ALA A 166 -11.79 -6.91 -1.16
CA ALA A 166 -12.38 -7.74 -2.20
C ALA A 166 -12.89 -6.90 -3.38
N ARG A 167 -13.56 -5.78 -3.12
CA ARG A 167 -14.04 -4.85 -4.16
C ARG A 167 -12.89 -4.26 -4.98
N ALA A 168 -11.80 -3.87 -4.32
CA ALA A 168 -10.67 -3.25 -5.00
C ALA A 168 -9.93 -4.25 -5.90
N PHE A 169 -9.75 -5.50 -5.45
CA PHE A 169 -9.18 -6.58 -6.26
C PHE A 169 -10.13 -7.09 -7.35
N ALA A 170 -11.43 -7.18 -7.07
CA ALA A 170 -12.44 -7.64 -8.03
C ALA A 170 -12.51 -6.76 -9.27
N ASN A 171 -12.30 -5.45 -9.10
CA ASN A 171 -12.23 -4.51 -10.22
C ASN A 171 -11.02 -4.75 -11.14
N ASP A 172 -10.10 -5.64 -10.75
CA ASP A 172 -8.94 -6.10 -11.51
C ASP A 172 -8.03 -4.95 -11.98
N PRO A 173 -7.60 -4.06 -11.07
CA PRO A 173 -6.74 -2.94 -11.43
C PRO A 173 -5.32 -3.43 -11.69
N GLU A 174 -4.54 -2.65 -12.44
CA GLU A 174 -3.11 -2.92 -12.57
C GLU A 174 -2.33 -2.53 -11.31
N ILE A 175 -2.71 -1.40 -10.71
CA ILE A 175 -2.10 -0.84 -9.51
C ILE A 175 -3.15 -0.72 -8.41
N LEU A 176 -2.81 -1.23 -7.24
CA LEU A 176 -3.63 -1.15 -6.05
C LEU A 176 -2.98 -0.21 -5.04
N LEU A 177 -3.67 0.88 -4.75
CA LEU A 177 -3.22 1.91 -3.82
C LEU A 177 -3.97 1.71 -2.50
N MET A 178 -3.25 1.55 -1.40
CA MET A 178 -3.85 1.36 -0.07
C MET A 178 -3.33 2.40 0.91
N ASP A 179 -4.25 3.12 1.56
CA ASP A 179 -3.93 4.12 2.58
C ASP A 179 -4.34 3.63 3.97
N GLU A 180 -3.37 3.14 4.74
CA GLU A 180 -3.52 2.60 6.10
C GLU A 180 -4.76 1.69 6.30
N PRO A 181 -4.95 0.65 5.47
CA PRO A 181 -6.19 -0.13 5.44
C PRO A 181 -6.41 -0.96 6.72
N PHE A 182 -5.46 -1.03 7.64
CA PHE A 182 -5.53 -1.88 8.84
C PHE A 182 -5.39 -1.11 10.17
N SER A 183 -5.37 0.22 10.12
CA SER A 183 -5.13 1.06 11.32
C SER A 183 -6.25 0.97 12.35
N ALA A 184 -7.50 0.78 11.91
CA ALA A 184 -8.68 0.70 12.78
C ALA A 184 -8.95 -0.70 13.38
N LEU A 185 -8.07 -1.67 13.17
CA LEU A 185 -8.26 -3.06 13.60
C LEU A 185 -7.42 -3.41 14.82
N ASP A 186 -7.90 -4.34 15.64
CA ASP A 186 -7.08 -4.98 16.67
C ASP A 186 -6.01 -5.90 16.04
N GLU A 187 -4.98 -6.25 16.82
CA GLU A 187 -3.82 -6.99 16.33
C GLU A 187 -4.17 -8.37 15.75
N GLN A 188 -5.13 -9.10 16.34
CA GLN A 188 -5.50 -10.44 15.86
C GLN A 188 -6.18 -10.34 14.50
N ASN A 189 -7.18 -9.46 14.37
CA ASN A 189 -7.86 -9.25 13.10
C ASN A 189 -6.93 -8.67 12.03
N ARG A 190 -6.01 -7.79 12.42
CA ARG A 190 -4.97 -7.24 11.53
C ARG A 190 -4.09 -8.33 10.94
N ALA A 191 -3.52 -9.21 11.78
CA ALA A 191 -2.64 -10.28 11.31
C ALA A 191 -3.36 -11.20 10.29
N ILE A 192 -4.61 -11.57 10.59
CA ILE A 192 -5.43 -12.39 9.67
C ILE A 192 -5.64 -11.66 8.34
N LEU A 193 -5.97 -10.37 8.35
CA LEU A 193 -6.16 -9.63 7.10
C LEU A 193 -4.89 -9.43 6.28
N GLN A 194 -3.75 -9.22 6.95
CA GLN A 194 -2.46 -9.10 6.30
C GLN A 194 -2.10 -10.42 5.58
N GLU A 195 -2.32 -11.57 6.23
CA GLU A 195 -2.11 -12.87 5.60
C GLU A 195 -3.04 -13.08 4.39
N GLU A 196 -4.32 -12.75 4.51
CA GLU A 196 -5.26 -12.86 3.38
C GLU A 196 -4.90 -11.92 2.23
N LEU A 197 -4.46 -10.69 2.53
CA LEU A 197 -3.97 -9.76 1.52
C LEU A 197 -2.78 -10.36 0.77
N LEU A 198 -1.81 -10.94 1.48
CA LEU A 198 -0.65 -11.57 0.85
C LEU A 198 -1.02 -12.80 0.02
N ARG A 199 -2.00 -13.59 0.45
CA ARG A 199 -2.52 -14.72 -0.33
C ARG A 199 -3.16 -14.25 -1.65
N ILE A 200 -4.08 -13.30 -1.58
CA ILE A 200 -4.75 -12.73 -2.77
C ILE A 200 -3.73 -12.08 -3.71
N TRP A 201 -2.77 -11.34 -3.16
CA TRP A 201 -1.71 -10.73 -3.95
C TRP A 201 -0.80 -11.78 -4.60
N SER A 202 -0.45 -12.87 -3.91
CA SER A 202 0.45 -13.90 -4.46
C SER A 202 -0.16 -14.60 -5.67
N ASP A 203 -1.49 -14.76 -5.66
CA ASP A 203 -2.24 -15.34 -6.77
C ASP A 203 -2.35 -14.38 -7.98
N THR A 204 -2.43 -13.08 -7.73
CA THR A 204 -2.75 -12.07 -8.77
C THR A 204 -1.55 -11.26 -9.26
N ARG A 205 -0.48 -11.19 -8.45
CA ARG A 205 0.74 -10.37 -8.62
C ARG A 205 0.48 -8.96 -9.15
N LYS A 206 -0.50 -8.27 -8.58
CA LYS A 206 -0.77 -6.86 -8.88
C LYS A 206 0.33 -5.97 -8.33
N THR A 207 0.58 -4.81 -8.94
CA THR A 207 1.43 -3.80 -8.30
C THR A 207 0.67 -3.21 -7.12
N VAL A 208 1.29 -3.16 -5.94
CA VAL A 208 0.69 -2.60 -4.73
C VAL A 208 1.55 -1.46 -4.22
N VAL A 209 0.92 -0.32 -3.94
CA VAL A 209 1.51 0.77 -3.13
C VAL A 209 0.72 0.86 -1.85
N PHE A 210 1.37 0.56 -0.74
CA PHE A 210 0.73 0.41 0.56
C PHE A 210 1.30 1.42 1.55
N ILE A 211 0.46 2.28 2.11
CA ILE A 211 0.88 3.22 3.15
C ILE A 211 0.66 2.59 4.52
N THR A 212 1.67 2.72 5.38
CA THR A 212 1.56 2.41 6.80
C THR A 212 2.47 3.28 7.65
N HIS A 213 2.17 3.34 8.94
CA HIS A 213 3.04 3.85 9.99
C HIS A 213 3.69 2.72 10.81
N SER A 214 3.34 1.45 10.55
CA SER A 214 3.88 0.28 11.25
C SER A 214 5.06 -0.33 10.50
N ILE A 215 6.22 -0.39 11.16
CA ILE A 215 7.44 -0.96 10.59
C ILE A 215 7.27 -2.47 10.40
N ASP A 216 6.73 -3.16 11.41
CA ASP A 216 6.42 -4.58 11.37
C ASP A 216 5.54 -4.95 10.18
N GLU A 217 4.51 -4.13 9.92
CA GLU A 217 3.62 -4.33 8.78
C GLU A 217 4.34 -4.13 7.44
N ALA A 218 5.17 -3.09 7.34
CA ALA A 218 5.95 -2.83 6.13
C ALA A 218 6.91 -3.99 5.83
N VAL A 219 7.62 -4.50 6.85
CA VAL A 219 8.54 -5.63 6.71
C VAL A 219 7.78 -6.93 6.39
N PHE A 220 6.62 -7.16 7.01
CA PHE A 220 5.82 -8.35 6.74
C PHE A 220 5.25 -8.37 5.32
N LEU A 221 4.70 -7.25 4.85
CA LEU A 221 3.95 -7.20 3.59
C LEU A 221 4.80 -6.95 2.35
N ALA A 222 5.84 -6.13 2.45
CA ALA A 222 6.48 -5.53 1.29
C ALA A 222 7.61 -6.38 0.69
N ASP A 223 7.80 -6.26 -0.61
CA ASP A 223 9.07 -6.62 -1.26
C ASP A 223 10.09 -5.47 -1.11
N ARG A 224 9.59 -4.24 -0.98
CA ARG A 224 10.40 -3.03 -0.87
C ARG A 224 9.73 -1.99 0.03
N VAL A 225 10.52 -1.35 0.89
CA VAL A 225 10.07 -0.30 1.81
C VAL A 225 10.74 1.01 1.45
N VAL A 226 9.92 2.04 1.24
CA VAL A 226 10.36 3.42 1.00
C VAL A 226 9.99 4.24 2.23
N VAL A 227 10.98 4.79 2.91
CA VAL A 227 10.77 5.65 4.08
C VAL A 227 10.71 7.10 3.64
N LEU A 228 9.62 7.79 3.99
CA LEU A 228 9.44 9.22 3.82
C LEU A 228 9.72 9.97 5.14
N GLY A 229 10.64 10.93 5.08
CA GLY A 229 10.89 11.94 6.13
C GLY A 229 10.14 13.23 5.83
N GLY A 230 10.18 14.21 6.76
CA GLY A 230 9.49 15.49 6.60
C GLY A 230 8.71 15.95 7.84
N PRO A 231 8.01 17.10 7.76
CA PRO A 231 7.66 17.88 6.55
C PRO A 231 8.75 18.86 6.05
N PRO A 232 8.90 19.11 4.73
CA PRO A 232 8.17 18.50 3.62
C PRO A 232 8.58 17.05 3.37
N GLY A 233 7.67 16.28 2.81
CA GLY A 233 7.87 14.87 2.47
C GLY A 233 9.01 14.67 1.48
N HIS A 234 9.99 13.84 1.83
CA HIS A 234 11.12 13.45 0.98
C HIS A 234 11.51 11.99 1.23
N VAL A 235 12.09 11.33 0.23
CA VAL A 235 12.59 9.95 0.39
C VAL A 235 13.87 9.96 1.23
N VAL A 236 13.85 9.24 2.35
CA VAL A 236 15.00 9.08 3.26
C VAL A 236 15.73 7.78 2.98
N MET A 237 14.98 6.73 2.63
CA MET A 237 15.53 5.40 2.41
C MET A 237 14.63 4.63 1.44
N ASP A 238 15.26 3.79 0.65
CA ASP A 238 14.60 2.88 -0.26
C ASP A 238 15.31 1.51 -0.23
N ALA A 239 14.61 0.51 0.28
CA ALA A 239 15.20 -0.73 0.77
C ALA A 239 14.41 -1.95 0.31
N ARG A 240 15.11 -2.99 -0.17
CA ARG A 240 14.49 -4.30 -0.38
C ARG A 240 14.31 -5.03 0.94
N VAL A 241 13.20 -5.77 1.07
CA VAL A 241 12.95 -6.64 2.21
C VAL A 241 13.52 -8.03 1.90
N PRO A 242 14.52 -8.52 2.64
CA PRO A 242 15.27 -9.73 2.30
C PRO A 242 14.57 -11.03 2.73
N PHE A 243 13.23 -11.05 2.77
CA PHE A 243 12.46 -12.21 3.20
C PHE A 243 11.68 -12.80 2.04
N ALA A 244 11.91 -14.07 1.75
CA ALA A 244 11.17 -14.80 0.72
C ALA A 244 9.68 -14.96 1.09
N ARG A 245 8.86 -15.23 0.09
CA ARG A 245 7.43 -15.57 0.25
C ARG A 245 7.24 -17.09 0.06
N PRO A 246 6.24 -17.73 0.69
CA PRO A 246 5.22 -17.15 1.58
C PRO A 246 5.80 -16.77 2.95
N ARG A 247 5.21 -15.74 3.58
CA ARG A 247 5.60 -15.26 4.90
C ARG A 247 4.51 -15.61 5.91
N ASN A 248 4.89 -16.21 7.02
CA ASN A 248 4.02 -16.36 8.19
C ASN A 248 4.37 -15.27 9.21
N ALA A 249 3.38 -14.55 9.73
CA ALA A 249 3.63 -13.39 10.58
C ALA A 249 4.33 -13.75 11.90
N TYR A 250 4.02 -14.93 12.45
CA TYR A 250 4.61 -15.39 13.71
C TYR A 250 6.04 -15.91 13.52
N GLU A 251 6.27 -16.73 12.49
CA GLU A 251 7.61 -17.27 12.19
C GLU A 251 8.57 -16.14 11.81
N LEU A 252 8.12 -15.18 11.00
CA LEU A 252 8.96 -14.09 10.54
C LEU A 252 9.41 -13.18 11.71
N ARG A 253 8.49 -12.86 12.63
CA ARG A 253 8.80 -12.04 13.82
C ARG A 253 9.74 -12.73 14.80
N ALA A 254 9.85 -14.06 14.76
CA ALA A 254 10.79 -14.81 15.59
C ALA A 254 12.24 -14.76 15.05
N LEU A 255 12.45 -14.32 13.80
CA LEU A 255 13.77 -14.23 13.21
C LEU A 255 14.58 -13.04 13.76
N PRO A 256 15.84 -13.23 14.16
CA PRO A 256 16.71 -12.12 14.58
C PRO A 256 16.89 -11.04 13.50
N GLU A 257 16.93 -11.45 12.23
CA GLU A 257 17.06 -10.56 11.08
C GLU A 257 15.87 -9.61 10.95
N PHE A 258 14.67 -10.06 11.34
CA PHE A 258 13.47 -9.21 11.35
C PHE A 258 13.63 -8.07 12.36
N GLY A 259 14.04 -8.38 13.59
CA GLY A 259 14.29 -7.36 14.62
C GLY A 259 15.38 -6.36 14.22
N ALA A 260 16.44 -6.83 13.55
CA ALA A 260 17.49 -5.95 13.02
C ALA A 260 16.95 -4.98 11.96
N LEU A 261 16.12 -5.48 11.04
CA LEU A 261 15.52 -4.65 9.99
C LEU A 261 14.53 -3.63 10.55
N VAL A 262 13.71 -4.02 11.53
CA VAL A 262 12.79 -3.10 12.23
C VAL A 262 13.57 -1.98 12.93
N ALA A 263 14.67 -2.31 13.61
CA ALA A 263 15.52 -1.32 14.26
C ALA A 263 16.15 -0.36 13.24
N ASP A 264 16.62 -0.86 12.09
CA ASP A 264 17.22 -0.06 11.02
C ASP A 264 16.20 0.92 10.40
N PHE A 265 15.02 0.43 10.03
CA PHE A 265 13.95 1.30 9.50
C PHE A 265 13.51 2.33 10.54
N GLY A 266 13.42 1.95 11.81
CA GLY A 266 13.11 2.87 12.91
C GLY A 266 14.15 3.98 13.07
N ALA A 267 15.44 3.66 12.89
CA ALA A 267 16.50 4.66 12.91
C ALA A 267 16.38 5.65 11.75
N HIS A 268 16.05 5.19 10.54
CA HIS A 268 15.85 6.05 9.37
C HIS A 268 14.63 6.95 9.51
N ILE A 269 13.50 6.44 10.03
CA ILE A 269 12.32 7.27 10.33
C ILE A 269 12.70 8.37 11.33
N LYS A 270 13.41 8.01 12.41
CA LYS A 270 13.85 8.98 13.41
C LYS A 270 14.82 10.01 12.83
N ALA A 271 15.75 9.61 11.97
CA ALA A 271 16.66 10.52 11.29
C ALA A 271 15.90 11.48 10.35
N GLY A 272 14.93 10.96 9.60
CA GLY A 272 14.05 11.77 8.73
C GLY A 272 13.14 12.75 9.47
N MET A 273 12.85 12.49 10.74
CA MET A 273 12.17 13.45 11.64
C MET A 273 13.14 14.47 12.25
N ASN A 274 14.39 14.07 12.52
CA ASN A 274 15.38 14.86 13.25
C ASN A 274 16.27 15.75 12.37
N GLY A 275 16.26 15.59 11.04
CA GLY A 275 17.00 16.44 10.10
C GLY A 275 16.57 17.93 10.08
N GLN A 276 15.94 18.42 11.15
CA GLN A 276 15.36 19.75 11.31
C GLN A 276 15.63 20.38 12.69
N ARG A 277 16.80 20.12 13.29
CA ARG A 277 17.33 21.02 14.34
C ARG A 277 18.65 21.60 13.90
#